data_AF-A0A482TEU4-F1
#
_entry.id   AF-A0A482TEU4-F1
#
_cell.length_a   1.000
_cell.length_b   1.000
_cell.length_c   1.000
_cell.angle_alpha   90.00
_cell.angle_beta   90.00
_cell.angle_gamma   90.00
#
_symmetry.space_group_name_H-M   'P 1'
#
loop_
_entity.id
_entity.type
_entity.pdbx_description
1 polymer ?
#
loop_
_entity_poly.entity_id
_entity_poly.type
_entity_poly.pdbx_seq_one_letter_code
_entity_poly.pdbx_strand_id
1 'polypeptide(L)'
;MPRLSRTTNKRYEHRTYYLVYRVFSMNLERGTPFENVYIFVADALRYDKLPESVASRWPVVQTISGGVSSPSGFTTLITGRYPPHHGVYRFTSRLPDHVWTVFDAFPNTSFHRNRGSLENVLGITGSVEDADPTELEPPFVAIERDLVTHAPFGERPEDEDQRFDGNRAYFSERRSRSTIVSEYEHASERAVERLEQRMATLRERGLLDDTLVIFTADHGEILGEYGLMTHGSHVCPELVRVPTIFCTDEVTLDEQVISQADIVPTALSLAGRGGSTPVDISGLDLTENADRGRLMFAESRGIGYRHEWSAWDAEGGYIFTEDTVVDRLKWFYRQLGPSCSAPYSRHNLLEFLPVVFEGILEGHRRVGNPNFDKAQAESFCADVFAGEVNEQRREITDEGRERLERLGYLDEL
;
A
#
# COMPACT_ATOMS: atom_id res chain seq x y z
N MET A 1 46.21 30.76 -27.37
CA MET A 1 45.36 31.09 -26.22
C MET A 1 43.94 30.64 -26.53
N PRO A 2 43.35 29.69 -25.78
CA PRO A 2 42.15 28.98 -26.22
C PRO A 2 40.84 29.51 -25.61
N ARG A 3 39.85 29.61 -26.52
CA ARG A 3 38.38 29.42 -26.41
C ARG A 3 37.69 29.55 -25.04
N LEU A 4 36.86 30.59 -24.96
CA LEU A 4 35.73 30.74 -24.02
C LEU A 4 34.75 29.56 -24.17
N SER A 5 34.46 28.88 -23.07
CA SER A 5 33.52 27.77 -22.98
C SER A 5 32.08 28.26 -22.86
N ARG A 6 31.20 27.59 -23.61
CA ARG A 6 29.74 27.73 -23.56
C ARG A 6 29.21 27.14 -22.26
N THR A 7 28.53 27.94 -21.46
CA THR A 7 27.61 27.47 -20.41
C THR A 7 26.29 27.07 -21.09
N THR A 8 26.09 25.76 -21.28
CA THR A 8 24.79 25.20 -21.65
C THR A 8 23.92 25.08 -20.41
N ASN A 9 23.00 26.04 -20.25
CA ASN A 9 21.81 25.89 -19.42
C ASN A 9 20.95 24.76 -20.01
N LYS A 10 20.97 23.57 -19.41
CA LYS A 10 19.96 22.54 -19.69
C LYS A 10 18.65 22.98 -19.04
N ARG A 11 17.75 23.55 -19.85
CA ARG A 11 16.33 23.67 -19.51
C ARG A 11 15.78 22.26 -19.32
N TYR A 12 15.22 21.99 -18.14
CA TYR A 12 14.29 20.89 -17.95
C TYR A 12 13.05 21.22 -18.77
N GLU A 13 12.88 20.58 -19.92
CA GLU A 13 11.63 20.60 -20.66
C GLU A 13 10.63 19.73 -19.89
N HIS A 14 9.70 20.39 -19.18
CA HIS A 14 8.44 19.77 -18.79
C HIS A 14 7.73 19.30 -20.06
N ARG A 15 7.75 17.99 -20.34
CA ARG A 15 6.87 17.40 -21.34
C ARG A 15 5.48 17.28 -20.72
N THR A 16 4.59 18.16 -21.16
CA THR A 16 3.15 18.06 -20.96
C THR A 16 2.66 16.81 -21.69
N TYR A 17 2.35 15.75 -20.94
CA TYR A 17 1.65 14.59 -21.46
C TYR A 17 0.18 14.97 -21.63
N TYR A 18 -0.28 15.08 -22.87
CA TYR A 18 -1.71 15.13 -23.17
C TYR A 18 -2.26 13.70 -23.05
N LEU A 19 -2.70 13.32 -21.85
CA LEU A 19 -3.55 12.16 -21.67
C LEU A 19 -4.94 12.55 -22.18
N VAL A 20 -5.41 11.86 -23.23
CA VAL A 20 -6.80 12.00 -23.68
C VAL A 20 -7.66 11.36 -22.61
N TYR A 21 -8.30 12.18 -21.78
CA TYR A 21 -9.23 11.76 -20.74
C TYR A 21 -10.40 11.00 -21.38
N ARG A 22 -10.43 9.67 -21.22
CA ARG A 22 -11.67 8.91 -21.34
C ARG A 22 -12.41 9.05 -20.01
N VAL A 23 -13.58 9.66 -20.09
CA VAL A 23 -14.66 9.52 -19.10
C VAL A 23 -14.79 8.04 -18.76
N PHE A 24 -14.92 7.71 -17.46
CA PHE A 24 -15.22 6.36 -16.98
C PHE A 24 -16.27 5.71 -17.90
N SER A 25 -15.81 4.77 -18.71
CA SER A 25 -16.62 4.07 -19.69
C SER A 25 -16.26 2.61 -19.51
N MET A 26 -16.87 1.97 -18.51
CA MET A 26 -16.95 0.52 -18.58
C MET A 26 -17.66 0.17 -19.90
N ASN A 27 -17.07 -0.73 -20.69
CA ASN A 27 -17.84 -1.47 -21.69
C ASN A 27 -18.73 -2.48 -20.95
N LEU A 28 -19.72 -1.98 -20.19
CA LEU A 28 -20.72 -2.75 -19.44
C LEU A 28 -21.78 -3.39 -20.38
N GLU A 29 -21.37 -3.86 -21.57
CA GLU A 29 -22.23 -4.73 -22.38
C GLU A 29 -22.26 -6.16 -21.82
N ARG A 30 -21.32 -6.51 -20.93
CA ARG A 30 -21.34 -7.72 -20.08
C ARG A 30 -21.49 -7.27 -18.63
N GLY A 31 -22.15 -8.07 -17.79
CA GLY A 31 -22.29 -7.82 -16.35
C GLY A 31 -20.95 -7.81 -15.60
N THR A 32 -20.94 -8.19 -14.33
CA THR A 32 -19.71 -8.28 -13.52
C THR A 32 -18.68 -9.18 -14.22
N PRO A 33 -17.51 -8.66 -14.64
CA PRO A 33 -16.66 -9.36 -15.60
C PRO A 33 -15.84 -10.50 -15.01
N PHE A 34 -15.64 -10.55 -13.69
CA PHE A 34 -14.73 -11.51 -13.07
C PHE A 34 -15.44 -12.47 -12.11
N GLU A 35 -15.06 -13.75 -12.16
CA GLU A 35 -15.49 -14.78 -11.21
C GLU A 35 -14.50 -14.92 -10.04
N ASN A 36 -13.22 -14.70 -10.32
CA ASN A 36 -12.11 -14.90 -9.39
C ASN A 36 -11.37 -13.59 -9.11
N VAL A 37 -10.71 -13.51 -7.94
CA VAL A 37 -9.84 -12.40 -7.57
C VAL A 37 -8.47 -12.93 -7.18
N TYR A 38 -7.42 -12.39 -7.80
CA TYR A 38 -6.04 -12.73 -7.48
C TYR A 38 -5.23 -11.46 -7.19
N ILE A 39 -4.75 -11.32 -5.96
CA ILE A 39 -3.97 -10.15 -5.51
C ILE A 39 -2.51 -10.59 -5.31
N PHE A 40 -1.64 -10.14 -6.20
CA PHE A 40 -0.20 -10.29 -6.08
C PHE A 40 0.38 -9.10 -5.30
N VAL A 41 0.98 -9.37 -4.16
CA VAL A 41 1.55 -8.36 -3.27
C VAL A 41 3.08 -8.47 -3.28
N ALA A 42 3.75 -7.50 -3.91
CA ALA A 42 5.20 -7.35 -3.84
C ALA A 42 5.57 -6.62 -2.53
N ASP A 43 6.07 -7.37 -1.55
CA ASP A 43 6.34 -6.86 -0.20
C ASP A 43 7.36 -5.72 -0.23
N ALA A 44 7.03 -4.60 0.42
CA ALA A 44 7.87 -3.41 0.48
C ALA A 44 8.15 -2.70 -0.87
N LEU A 45 7.34 -2.91 -1.92
CA LEU A 45 7.50 -2.22 -3.21
C LEU A 45 7.00 -0.76 -3.20
N ARG A 46 7.88 0.17 -3.58
CA ARG A 46 7.58 1.60 -3.72
C ARG A 46 6.91 1.93 -5.05
N TYR A 47 6.01 2.92 -5.03
CA TYR A 47 5.37 3.48 -6.22
C TYR A 47 6.40 4.00 -7.25
N ASP A 48 7.40 4.76 -6.81
CA ASP A 48 8.42 5.39 -7.68
C ASP A 48 9.51 4.42 -8.19
N LYS A 49 9.40 3.14 -7.83
CA LYS A 49 10.32 2.08 -8.22
C LYS A 49 9.64 0.95 -8.98
N LEU A 50 8.38 1.14 -9.37
CA LEU A 50 7.69 0.23 -10.26
C LEU A 50 8.41 0.16 -11.63
N PRO A 51 8.71 -1.04 -12.16
CA PRO A 51 9.35 -1.18 -13.47
C PRO A 51 8.53 -0.59 -14.62
N GLU A 52 9.20 0.04 -15.59
CA GLU A 52 8.54 0.58 -16.80
C GLU A 52 7.85 -0.51 -17.64
N SER A 53 8.32 -1.77 -17.56
CA SER A 53 7.76 -2.91 -18.28
C SER A 53 6.29 -3.16 -17.95
N VAL A 54 5.89 -3.00 -16.69
CA VAL A 54 4.49 -3.14 -16.26
C VAL A 54 3.74 -1.82 -16.35
N ALA A 55 4.39 -0.70 -16.01
CA ALA A 55 3.77 0.63 -16.02
C ALA A 55 3.37 1.11 -17.42
N SER A 56 4.02 0.60 -18.47
CA SER A 56 3.67 0.89 -19.87
C SER A 56 2.51 0.04 -20.41
N ARG A 57 2.12 -1.01 -19.69
CA ARG A 57 1.14 -2.00 -20.14
C ARG A 57 -0.26 -1.75 -19.59
N TRP A 58 -0.35 -1.30 -18.34
CA TRP A 58 -1.60 -1.00 -17.67
C TRP A 58 -1.53 0.34 -16.92
N PRO A 59 -2.67 1.02 -16.71
CA PRO A 59 -2.72 2.20 -15.84
C PRO A 59 -2.23 1.86 -14.43
N VAL A 60 -1.31 2.68 -13.93
CA VAL A 60 -0.80 2.57 -12.56
C VAL A 60 -1.46 3.65 -11.71
N VAL A 61 -2.04 3.24 -10.59
CA VAL A 61 -2.63 4.15 -9.61
C VAL A 61 -1.69 4.26 -8.42
N GLN A 62 -1.44 5.48 -7.95
CA GLN A 62 -0.73 5.71 -6.69
C GLN A 62 -1.64 5.31 -5.53
N THR A 63 -1.15 4.47 -4.63
CA THR A 63 -1.94 4.01 -3.48
C THR A 63 -1.26 4.43 -2.19
N ILE A 64 -2.03 4.99 -1.26
CA ILE A 64 -1.59 5.23 0.12
C ILE A 64 -1.88 3.98 0.94
N SER A 65 -0.82 3.29 1.35
CA SER A 65 -0.89 2.18 2.30
C SER A 65 -1.36 2.67 3.67
N GLY A 66 -2.26 1.92 4.30
CA GLY A 66 -2.73 2.25 5.65
C GLY A 66 -1.67 2.03 6.72
N GLY A 67 -0.64 1.21 6.42
CA GLY A 67 0.42 0.87 7.34
C GLY A 67 1.82 0.98 6.71
N VAL A 68 2.84 0.99 7.56
CA VAL A 68 4.25 1.07 7.11
C VAL A 68 5.04 -0.22 7.38
N SER A 69 4.33 -1.32 7.63
CA SER A 69 4.91 -2.66 7.81
C SER A 69 3.88 -3.72 7.46
N SER A 70 4.33 -4.93 7.11
CA SER A 70 3.46 -6.02 6.64
C SER A 70 2.29 -6.34 7.56
N PRO A 71 2.42 -6.40 8.90
CA PRO A 71 1.28 -6.62 9.80
C PRO A 71 0.14 -5.62 9.57
N SER A 72 0.45 -4.32 9.54
CA SER A 72 -0.56 -3.27 9.34
C SER A 72 -1.04 -3.21 7.89
N GLY A 73 -0.13 -3.26 6.91
CA GLY A 73 -0.46 -3.11 5.49
C GLY A 73 -1.31 -4.26 4.96
N PHE A 74 -0.94 -5.52 5.24
CA PHE A 74 -1.77 -6.67 4.87
C PHE A 74 -3.11 -6.65 5.58
N THR A 75 -3.17 -6.29 6.85
CA THR A 75 -4.45 -6.24 7.56
C THR A 75 -5.37 -5.16 6.97
N THR A 76 -4.84 -3.97 6.65
CA THR A 76 -5.59 -2.93 5.94
C THR A 76 -6.09 -3.44 4.59
N LEU A 77 -5.22 -4.09 3.81
CA LEU A 77 -5.56 -4.64 2.49
C LEU A 77 -6.70 -5.65 2.59
N ILE A 78 -6.61 -6.68 3.44
CA ILE A 78 -7.58 -7.78 3.46
C ILE A 78 -8.91 -7.45 4.15
N THR A 79 -8.92 -6.43 5.01
CA THR A 79 -10.14 -6.04 5.76
C THR A 79 -10.82 -4.81 5.20
N GLY A 80 -10.14 -4.04 4.34
CA GLY A 80 -10.60 -2.72 3.90
C GLY A 80 -10.69 -1.70 5.04
N ARG A 81 -10.05 -1.93 6.19
CA ARG A 81 -10.10 -1.06 7.38
C ARG A 81 -8.78 -0.34 7.60
N TYR A 82 -8.81 0.85 8.19
CA TYR A 82 -7.60 1.51 8.68
C TYR A 82 -7.05 0.88 9.97
N PRO A 83 -5.77 1.07 10.31
CA PRO A 83 -5.16 0.50 11.51
C PRO A 83 -5.90 0.73 12.85
N PRO A 84 -6.48 1.91 13.11
CA PRO A 84 -7.30 2.13 14.32
C PRO A 84 -8.49 1.19 14.42
N HIS A 85 -9.06 0.78 13.27
CA HIS A 85 -10.28 -0.02 13.21
C HIS A 85 -10.01 -1.53 13.22
N HIS A 86 -8.89 -1.99 12.65
CA HIS A 86 -8.52 -3.42 12.72
C HIS A 86 -7.57 -3.78 13.87
N GLY A 87 -6.89 -2.80 14.48
CA GLY A 87 -6.11 -2.97 15.72
C GLY A 87 -4.77 -3.73 15.58
N VAL A 88 -4.31 -3.98 14.34
CA VAL A 88 -3.09 -4.76 14.06
C VAL A 88 -1.95 -3.83 13.65
N TYR A 89 -0.84 -3.87 14.39
CA TYR A 89 0.29 -2.95 14.16
C TYR A 89 1.65 -3.63 14.10
N ARG A 90 1.79 -4.84 14.65
CA ARG A 90 3.08 -5.52 14.84
C ARG A 90 2.92 -7.02 14.62
N PHE A 91 4.03 -7.72 14.45
CA PHE A 91 4.06 -9.19 14.39
C PHE A 91 3.65 -9.88 15.71
N THR A 92 3.48 -9.13 16.79
CA THR A 92 2.93 -9.60 18.07
C THR A 92 1.44 -9.30 18.23
N SER A 93 0.84 -8.59 17.29
CA SER A 93 -0.60 -8.38 17.21
C SER A 93 -1.25 -9.61 16.57
N ARG A 94 -2.57 -9.75 16.76
CA ARG A 94 -3.40 -10.73 16.06
C ARG A 94 -4.74 -10.09 15.73
N LEU A 95 -5.19 -10.23 14.49
CA LEU A 95 -6.51 -9.86 14.05
C LEU A 95 -7.53 -10.74 14.78
N PRO A 96 -8.56 -10.18 15.43
CA PRO A 96 -9.59 -10.99 16.08
C PRO A 96 -10.36 -11.83 15.07
N ASP A 97 -10.64 -13.09 15.41
CA ASP A 97 -11.27 -14.06 14.49
C ASP A 97 -12.69 -13.67 14.02
N HIS A 98 -13.33 -12.68 14.65
CA HIS A 98 -14.66 -12.17 14.26
C HIS A 98 -14.59 -11.01 13.26
N VAL A 99 -13.40 -10.48 12.97
CA VAL A 99 -13.24 -9.41 12.00
C VAL A 99 -13.28 -9.99 10.60
N TRP A 100 -14.24 -9.52 9.81
CA TRP A 100 -14.39 -9.92 8.41
C TRP A 100 -13.15 -9.57 7.58
N THR A 101 -12.79 -10.49 6.70
CA THR A 101 -11.73 -10.38 5.70
C THR A 101 -12.26 -10.71 4.31
N VAL A 102 -11.51 -10.36 3.26
CA VAL A 102 -11.85 -10.74 1.88
C VAL A 102 -12.02 -12.25 1.67
N PHE A 103 -11.36 -13.08 2.48
CA PHE A 103 -11.47 -14.54 2.41
C PHE A 103 -12.89 -15.02 2.74
N ASP A 104 -13.63 -14.30 3.59
CA ASP A 104 -15.02 -14.62 3.94
C ASP A 104 -15.99 -14.44 2.75
N ALA A 105 -15.57 -13.76 1.68
CA ALA A 105 -16.40 -13.49 0.51
C ALA A 105 -16.40 -14.62 -0.53
N PHE A 106 -15.53 -15.63 -0.41
CA PHE A 106 -15.35 -16.71 -1.39
C PHE A 106 -15.32 -18.10 -0.74
N PRO A 107 -15.78 -19.15 -1.45
CA PRO A 107 -15.71 -20.52 -0.94
C PRO A 107 -14.29 -21.12 -1.02
N ASN A 108 -13.50 -20.72 -2.02
CA ASN A 108 -12.12 -21.18 -2.21
C ASN A 108 -11.17 -20.02 -1.95
N THR A 109 -10.24 -20.19 -1.01
CA THR A 109 -9.40 -19.11 -0.50
C THR A 109 -7.96 -19.57 -0.35
N SER A 110 -7.01 -18.75 -0.78
CA SER A 110 -5.60 -18.98 -0.49
C SER A 110 -4.89 -17.70 -0.07
N PHE A 111 -4.00 -17.82 0.93
CA PHE A 111 -2.92 -16.88 1.11
C PHE A 111 -1.59 -17.62 0.87
N HIS A 112 -1.15 -17.58 -0.39
CA HIS A 112 0.04 -18.27 -0.85
C HIS A 112 1.34 -17.59 -0.37
N ARG A 113 2.30 -18.43 0.04
CA ARG A 113 3.63 -18.03 0.54
C ARG A 113 3.56 -17.20 1.82
N ASN A 114 2.57 -17.49 2.65
CA ASN A 114 2.38 -16.84 3.95
C ASN A 114 3.18 -17.50 5.09
N ARG A 115 4.18 -18.34 4.78
CA ARG A 115 5.01 -19.00 5.80
C ARG A 115 5.64 -17.97 6.73
N GLY A 116 5.44 -18.15 8.03
CA GLY A 116 6.03 -17.30 9.07
C GLY A 116 4.99 -16.78 10.05
N SER A 117 5.28 -15.65 10.69
CA SER A 117 4.43 -15.07 11.74
C SER A 117 3.17 -14.37 11.21
N LEU A 118 3.08 -14.10 9.90
CA LEU A 118 2.02 -13.25 9.34
C LEU A 118 0.65 -13.96 9.30
N GLU A 119 0.57 -15.27 9.02
CA GLU A 119 -0.70 -16.03 9.14
C GLU A 119 -1.35 -15.88 10.52
N ASN A 120 -0.53 -15.91 11.57
CA ASN A 120 -0.99 -15.77 12.94
C ASN A 120 -1.43 -14.34 13.24
N VAL A 121 -0.74 -13.36 12.67
CA VAL A 121 -1.10 -11.94 12.79
C VAL A 121 -2.44 -11.68 12.12
N LEU A 122 -2.71 -12.28 10.96
CA LEU A 122 -3.95 -12.07 10.21
C LEU A 122 -5.11 -12.95 10.71
N GLY A 123 -4.88 -13.82 11.70
CA GLY A 123 -5.92 -14.67 12.25
C GLY A 123 -6.39 -15.78 11.31
N ILE A 124 -5.63 -16.09 10.26
CA ILE A 124 -6.05 -17.03 9.21
C ILE A 124 -5.43 -18.43 9.30
N THR A 125 -4.63 -18.68 10.33
CA THR A 125 -3.96 -19.97 10.53
C THR A 125 -4.97 -21.12 10.56
N GLY A 126 -4.89 -21.99 9.56
CA GLY A 126 -5.75 -23.17 9.42
C GLY A 126 -7.18 -22.88 8.90
N SER A 127 -7.55 -21.62 8.68
CA SER A 127 -8.83 -21.25 8.05
C SER A 127 -8.70 -20.89 6.57
N VAL A 128 -7.49 -20.52 6.12
CA VAL A 128 -7.17 -20.20 4.73
C VAL A 128 -6.03 -21.11 4.27
N GLU A 129 -6.13 -21.63 3.05
CA GLU A 129 -5.12 -22.52 2.47
C GLU A 129 -3.84 -21.75 2.07
N ASP A 130 -2.70 -22.43 2.04
CA ASP A 130 -1.46 -21.94 1.40
C ASP A 130 -1.24 -22.76 0.11
N ALA A 131 -2.20 -22.64 -0.81
CA ALA A 131 -2.19 -23.29 -2.11
C ALA A 131 -1.70 -22.31 -3.19
N ASP A 132 -1.05 -22.81 -4.25
CA ASP A 132 -0.72 -21.96 -5.39
C ASP A 132 -2.04 -21.39 -5.97
N PRO A 133 -2.17 -20.06 -6.12
CA PRO A 133 -3.38 -19.41 -6.64
C PRO A 133 -3.81 -19.98 -7.99
N THR A 134 -2.82 -20.42 -8.77
CA THR A 134 -3.00 -20.99 -10.10
C THR A 134 -3.45 -22.45 -10.07
N GLU A 135 -3.70 -23.04 -8.90
CA GLU A 135 -4.22 -24.41 -8.73
C GLU A 135 -5.64 -24.44 -8.10
N LEU A 136 -6.15 -23.29 -7.67
CA LEU A 136 -7.48 -23.20 -7.06
C LEU A 136 -8.59 -23.48 -8.07
N GLU A 137 -9.73 -23.94 -7.53
CA GLU A 137 -10.98 -24.10 -8.26
C GLU A 137 -11.82 -22.81 -8.16
N PRO A 138 -12.40 -22.30 -9.26
CA PRO A 138 -13.34 -21.18 -9.21
C PRO A 138 -14.62 -21.48 -8.41
N PRO A 139 -15.29 -20.45 -7.84
CA PRO A 139 -14.80 -19.08 -7.69
C PRO A 139 -13.82 -18.98 -6.50
N PHE A 140 -12.71 -18.27 -6.69
CA PHE A 140 -11.69 -18.11 -5.65
C PHE A 140 -11.28 -16.66 -5.37
N VAL A 141 -10.79 -16.43 -4.16
CA VAL A 141 -9.89 -15.31 -3.86
C VAL A 141 -8.54 -15.84 -3.41
N ALA A 142 -7.48 -15.33 -4.03
CA ALA A 142 -6.13 -15.67 -3.67
C ALA A 142 -5.30 -14.41 -3.45
N ILE A 143 -4.48 -14.43 -2.40
CA ILE A 143 -3.43 -13.44 -2.17
C ILE A 143 -2.09 -14.17 -2.23
N GLU A 144 -1.13 -13.63 -2.97
CA GLU A 144 0.25 -14.14 -2.98
C GLU A 144 1.18 -13.05 -2.49
N ARG A 145 2.01 -13.37 -1.48
CA ARG A 145 3.06 -12.47 -0.99
C ARG A 145 4.39 -12.85 -1.63
N ASP A 146 4.99 -11.91 -2.35
CA ASP A 146 6.33 -12.06 -2.89
C ASP A 146 7.33 -11.20 -2.12
N LEU A 147 8.36 -11.84 -1.57
CA LEU A 147 9.35 -11.21 -0.70
C LEU A 147 10.55 -10.62 -1.43
N VAL A 148 10.64 -10.72 -2.76
CA VAL A 148 11.86 -10.38 -3.49
C VAL A 148 12.27 -8.91 -3.34
N THR A 149 11.29 -8.01 -3.18
CA THR A 149 11.48 -6.57 -2.98
C THR A 149 11.69 -6.17 -1.52
N HIS A 150 11.61 -7.12 -0.58
CA HIS A 150 11.97 -6.91 0.82
C HIS A 150 13.45 -7.26 1.02
N ALA A 151 14.15 -6.57 1.92
CA ALA A 151 15.57 -6.86 2.18
C ALA A 151 15.74 -8.27 2.79
N PRO A 152 16.79 -9.03 2.42
CA PRO A 152 17.81 -8.76 1.40
C PRO A 152 17.24 -8.75 -0.03
N PHE A 153 17.45 -7.65 -0.76
CA PHE A 153 16.76 -7.44 -2.04
C PHE A 153 17.22 -8.45 -3.10
N GLY A 154 16.25 -9.05 -3.78
CA GLY A 154 16.47 -10.07 -4.82
C GLY A 154 16.50 -11.50 -4.31
N GLU A 155 16.40 -11.71 -2.99
CA GLU A 155 16.45 -13.02 -2.34
C GLU A 155 15.15 -13.31 -1.61
N ARG A 156 14.81 -14.59 -1.47
CA ARG A 156 13.71 -15.05 -0.62
C ARG A 156 14.18 -16.02 0.46
N PRO A 157 13.46 -16.11 1.59
CA PRO A 157 13.73 -17.08 2.65
C PRO A 157 13.82 -18.54 2.17
N GLU A 158 13.11 -18.89 1.10
CA GLU A 158 13.10 -20.24 0.52
C GLU A 158 14.15 -20.51 -0.56
N ASP A 159 14.91 -19.50 -1.00
CA ASP A 159 15.94 -19.71 -2.03
C ASP A 159 17.14 -20.47 -1.42
N GLU A 160 17.62 -21.53 -2.08
CA GLU A 160 18.70 -22.41 -1.56
C GLU A 160 20.07 -21.69 -1.50
N ASP A 161 20.31 -20.75 -2.41
CA ASP A 161 21.58 -20.02 -2.59
C ASP A 161 21.53 -18.59 -2.03
N GLN A 162 21.03 -18.42 -0.80
CA GLN A 162 21.05 -17.11 -0.12
C GLN A 162 22.47 -16.58 0.05
N ARG A 163 22.68 -15.32 -0.31
CA ARG A 163 23.97 -14.64 -0.15
C ARG A 163 24.11 -14.04 1.25
N PHE A 164 23.00 -13.74 1.91
CA PHE A 164 22.99 -13.07 3.21
C PHE A 164 22.18 -13.84 4.26
N ASP A 165 22.78 -13.99 5.44
CA ASP A 165 22.08 -14.45 6.64
C ASP A 165 21.25 -13.29 7.24
N GLY A 166 20.16 -12.95 6.55
CA GLY A 166 19.19 -11.94 6.93
C GLY A 166 19.64 -10.48 6.77
N ASN A 167 18.75 -9.57 7.14
CA ASN A 167 18.85 -8.13 6.85
C ASN A 167 20.10 -7.48 7.48
N ARG A 168 20.51 -7.94 8.67
CA ARG A 168 21.69 -7.37 9.34
C ARG A 168 22.99 -7.72 8.60
N ALA A 169 23.11 -8.93 8.07
CA ALA A 169 24.25 -9.32 7.24
C ALA A 169 24.28 -8.47 5.97
N TYR A 170 23.13 -8.35 5.30
CA TYR A 170 22.94 -7.52 4.12
C TYR A 170 23.40 -6.07 4.32
N PHE A 171 22.86 -5.35 5.32
CA PHE A 171 23.22 -3.94 5.58
C PHE A 171 24.62 -3.76 6.19
N SER A 172 25.25 -4.83 6.69
CA SER A 172 26.64 -4.78 7.13
C SER A 172 27.62 -4.74 5.95
N GLU A 173 27.28 -5.45 4.87
CA GLU A 173 28.08 -5.56 3.66
C GLU A 173 27.73 -4.49 2.62
N ARG A 174 26.43 -4.27 2.38
CA ARG A 174 25.91 -3.25 1.46
C ARG A 174 25.76 -1.92 2.20
N ARG A 175 26.75 -1.05 2.04
CA ARG A 175 26.78 0.30 2.66
C ARG A 175 26.60 1.45 1.67
N SER A 176 26.70 1.17 0.38
CA SER A 176 26.48 2.16 -0.68
C SER A 176 25.00 2.23 -1.02
N ARG A 177 24.41 3.44 -0.91
CA ARG A 177 23.02 3.70 -1.31
C ARG A 177 22.76 3.27 -2.76
N SER A 178 23.67 3.60 -3.69
CA SER A 178 23.48 3.30 -5.10
C SER A 178 23.45 1.80 -5.40
N THR A 179 24.24 1.00 -4.67
CA THR A 179 24.23 -0.45 -4.81
C THR A 179 22.91 -1.04 -4.32
N ILE A 180 22.44 -0.58 -3.16
CA ILE A 180 21.17 -1.03 -2.58
C ILE A 180 19.99 -0.68 -3.50
N VAL A 181 19.93 0.56 -3.99
CA VAL A 181 18.89 1.01 -4.93
C VAL A 181 18.91 0.18 -6.21
N SER A 182 20.09 -0.13 -6.75
CA SER A 182 20.21 -0.98 -7.94
C SER A 182 19.75 -2.43 -7.69
N GLU A 183 20.07 -3.02 -6.54
CA GLU A 183 19.58 -4.35 -6.17
C GLU A 183 18.06 -4.36 -5.94
N TYR A 184 17.50 -3.28 -5.38
CA TYR A 184 16.07 -3.09 -5.19
C TYR A 184 15.31 -2.92 -6.52
N GLU A 185 15.84 -2.15 -7.47
CA GLU A 185 15.25 -1.98 -8.80
C GLU A 185 15.23 -3.32 -9.55
N HIS A 186 16.31 -4.10 -9.48
CA HIS A 186 16.33 -5.44 -10.07
C HIS A 186 15.37 -6.42 -9.37
N ALA A 187 15.21 -6.31 -8.05
CA ALA A 187 14.19 -7.06 -7.33
C ALA A 187 12.77 -6.70 -7.80
N SER A 188 12.52 -5.42 -8.08
CA SER A 188 11.24 -4.93 -8.58
C SER A 188 10.91 -5.52 -9.96
N GLU A 189 11.91 -5.61 -10.86
CA GLU A 189 11.77 -6.31 -12.15
C GLU A 189 11.40 -7.78 -11.96
N ARG A 190 12.09 -8.48 -11.03
CA ARG A 190 11.80 -9.90 -10.74
C ARG A 190 10.41 -10.13 -10.17
N ALA A 191 9.87 -9.20 -9.39
CA ALA A 191 8.49 -9.28 -8.90
C ALA A 191 7.49 -9.23 -10.06
N VAL A 192 7.72 -8.36 -11.05
CA VAL A 192 6.91 -8.28 -12.28
C VAL A 192 7.05 -9.54 -13.13
N GLU A 193 8.26 -10.05 -13.33
CA GLU A 193 8.48 -11.30 -14.08
C GLU A 193 7.70 -12.47 -13.46
N ARG A 194 7.63 -12.53 -12.13
CA ARG A 194 6.85 -13.55 -11.40
C ARG A 194 5.36 -13.37 -11.58
N LEU A 195 4.85 -12.14 -11.49
CA LEU A 195 3.45 -11.85 -11.84
C LEU A 195 3.13 -12.36 -13.25
N GLU A 196 3.99 -12.06 -14.23
CA GLU A 196 3.79 -12.50 -15.61
C GLU A 196 3.78 -14.02 -15.76
N GLN A 197 4.64 -14.73 -15.03
CA GLN A 197 4.62 -16.20 -14.96
C GLN A 197 3.29 -16.72 -14.39
N ARG A 198 2.78 -16.11 -13.31
CA ARG A 198 1.49 -16.47 -12.71
C ARG A 198 0.33 -16.26 -13.69
N MET A 199 0.30 -15.10 -14.35
CA MET A 199 -0.70 -14.80 -15.38
C MET A 199 -0.60 -15.76 -16.57
N ALA A 200 0.61 -16.20 -16.95
CA ALA A 200 0.80 -17.21 -17.99
C ALA A 200 0.18 -18.55 -17.58
N THR A 201 0.42 -19.01 -16.35
CA THR A 201 -0.19 -20.25 -15.83
C THR A 201 -1.72 -20.15 -15.75
N LEU A 202 -2.27 -19.03 -15.27
CA LEU A 202 -3.73 -18.80 -15.29
C LEU A 202 -4.30 -18.86 -16.72
N ARG A 203 -3.57 -18.31 -17.70
CA ARG A 203 -3.97 -18.37 -19.12
C ARG A 203 -3.93 -19.78 -19.68
N GLU A 204 -2.89 -20.56 -19.36
CA GLU A 204 -2.78 -21.96 -19.77
C GLU A 204 -3.91 -22.83 -19.20
N ARG A 205 -4.39 -22.50 -18.00
CA ARG A 205 -5.57 -23.13 -17.39
C ARG A 205 -6.91 -22.60 -17.91
N GLY A 206 -6.90 -21.55 -18.73
CA GLY A 206 -8.12 -20.90 -19.21
C GLY A 206 -8.88 -20.11 -18.15
N LEU A 207 -8.21 -19.70 -17.06
CA LEU A 207 -8.82 -18.97 -15.93
C LEU A 207 -8.55 -17.47 -15.97
N LEU A 208 -7.55 -17.01 -16.74
CA LEU A 208 -7.10 -15.60 -16.70
C LEU A 208 -8.21 -14.62 -17.07
N ASP A 209 -9.02 -14.94 -18.09
CA ASP A 209 -10.06 -14.02 -18.58
C ASP A 209 -11.19 -13.82 -17.55
N ASP A 210 -11.42 -14.80 -16.67
CA ASP A 210 -12.41 -14.75 -15.59
C ASP A 210 -11.79 -14.31 -14.24
N THR A 211 -10.51 -13.92 -14.21
CA THR A 211 -9.78 -13.57 -12.98
C THR A 211 -9.38 -12.11 -12.96
N LEU A 212 -9.86 -11.37 -11.97
CA LEU A 212 -9.35 -10.03 -11.67
C LEU A 212 -7.96 -10.15 -11.02
N VAL A 213 -6.93 -9.89 -11.80
CA VAL A 213 -5.54 -9.84 -11.31
C VAL A 213 -5.20 -8.43 -10.86
N ILE A 214 -4.77 -8.27 -9.60
CA ILE A 214 -4.34 -7.01 -9.00
C ILE A 214 -2.89 -7.15 -8.58
N PHE A 215 -2.01 -6.26 -9.06
CA PHE A 215 -0.64 -6.13 -8.58
C PHE A 215 -0.54 -4.93 -7.63
N THR A 216 -0.01 -5.14 -6.43
CA THR A 216 0.14 -4.08 -5.42
C THR A 216 1.31 -4.32 -4.46
N ALA A 217 1.46 -3.46 -3.47
CA ALA A 217 2.34 -3.68 -2.31
C ALA A 217 1.58 -3.45 -0.98
N ASP A 218 2.10 -4.05 0.08
CA ASP A 218 1.61 -3.87 1.45
C ASP A 218 2.11 -2.55 2.05
N HIS A 219 3.36 -2.18 1.77
CA HIS A 219 4.00 -0.90 2.08
C HIS A 219 5.20 -0.68 1.13
N GLY A 220 5.90 0.45 1.28
CA GLY A 220 7.16 0.74 0.57
C GLY A 220 8.41 0.47 1.40
N GLU A 221 9.54 1.10 1.04
CA GLU A 221 10.83 0.86 1.70
C GLU A 221 11.72 2.12 1.74
N ILE A 222 12.43 2.35 2.86
CA ILE A 222 13.46 3.39 2.90
C ILE A 222 14.76 2.82 2.34
N LEU A 223 15.30 3.47 1.31
CA LEU A 223 16.45 3.06 0.51
C LEU A 223 17.60 4.07 0.60
N GLY A 224 17.77 4.71 1.76
CA GLY A 224 18.93 5.52 2.12
C GLY A 224 18.59 6.98 2.28
N GLU A 225 17.35 7.36 1.96
CA GLU A 225 16.77 8.60 2.40
C GLU A 225 16.99 8.73 3.91
N TYR A 226 17.30 9.94 4.36
CA TYR A 226 17.47 10.23 5.79
C TYR A 226 18.65 9.48 6.45
N GLY A 227 19.56 8.85 5.68
CA GLY A 227 20.58 7.96 6.24
C GLY A 227 20.01 6.68 6.88
N LEU A 228 18.74 6.37 6.59
CA LEU A 228 18.00 5.24 7.13
C LEU A 228 17.80 4.15 6.08
N MET A 229 17.56 2.94 6.55
CA MET A 229 17.04 1.83 5.74
C MET A 229 15.81 1.28 6.44
N THR A 230 15.10 0.39 5.76
CA THR A 230 13.99 -0.40 6.30
C THR A 230 12.73 0.42 6.57
N HIS A 231 11.69 -0.25 7.04
CA HIS A 231 10.35 0.29 7.23
C HIS A 231 9.91 0.15 8.70
N GLY A 232 8.62 0.39 8.99
CA GLY A 232 8.02 0.04 10.28
C GLY A 232 8.23 1.01 11.44
N SER A 233 8.84 2.18 11.24
CA SER A 233 9.03 3.15 12.36
C SER A 233 8.84 4.63 12.01
N HIS A 234 8.66 4.97 10.73
CA HIS A 234 8.49 6.34 10.25
C HIS A 234 7.42 6.38 9.19
N VAL A 235 6.43 7.26 9.33
CA VAL A 235 5.53 7.58 8.22
C VAL A 235 6.26 8.56 7.31
N CYS A 236 6.48 8.16 6.06
CA CYS A 236 7.04 8.98 4.99
C CYS A 236 6.55 8.48 3.62
N PRO A 237 6.65 9.28 2.55
CA PRO A 237 6.17 8.89 1.22
C PRO A 237 6.75 7.58 0.73
N GLU A 238 8.02 7.31 1.03
CA GLU A 238 8.73 6.09 0.62
C GLU A 238 8.14 4.82 1.24
N LEU A 239 7.42 4.93 2.36
CA LEU A 239 6.76 3.78 3.00
C LEU A 239 5.27 3.68 2.71
N VAL A 240 4.58 4.80 2.46
CA VAL A 240 3.12 4.78 2.26
C VAL A 240 2.71 4.78 0.80
N ARG A 241 3.53 5.29 -0.13
CA ARG A 241 3.18 5.32 -1.56
C ARG A 241 3.58 4.03 -2.24
N VAL A 242 2.59 3.21 -2.57
CA VAL A 242 2.74 1.92 -3.24
C VAL A 242 2.03 1.92 -4.60
N PRO A 243 2.45 1.08 -5.57
CA PRO A 243 1.73 0.94 -6.82
C PRO A 243 0.49 0.07 -6.63
N THR A 244 -0.59 0.36 -7.34
CA THR A 244 -1.69 -0.57 -7.56
C THR A 244 -2.06 -0.59 -9.03
N ILE A 245 -2.19 -1.79 -9.59
CA ILE A 245 -2.51 -2.03 -10.99
C ILE A 245 -3.60 -3.09 -11.04
N PHE A 246 -4.70 -2.78 -11.71
CA PHE A 246 -5.68 -3.78 -12.13
C PHE A 246 -5.20 -4.28 -13.50
N CYS A 247 -4.69 -5.51 -13.58
CA CYS A 247 -3.98 -6.03 -14.75
C CYS A 247 -4.94 -6.50 -15.86
N THR A 248 -5.81 -5.60 -16.28
CA THR A 248 -6.86 -5.80 -17.30
C THR A 248 -7.14 -4.48 -18.02
N ASP A 249 -7.55 -4.57 -19.28
CA ASP A 249 -7.98 -3.40 -20.07
C ASP A 249 -9.46 -3.04 -19.81
N GLU A 250 -10.19 -3.88 -19.06
CA GLU A 250 -11.61 -3.69 -18.75
C GLU A 250 -11.85 -2.73 -17.58
N VAL A 251 -10.84 -2.52 -16.74
CA VAL A 251 -10.90 -1.66 -15.56
C VAL A 251 -9.99 -0.46 -15.78
N THR A 252 -10.56 0.74 -15.68
CA THR A 252 -9.80 1.98 -15.62
C THR A 252 -10.32 2.79 -14.44
N LEU A 253 -9.44 3.03 -13.47
CA LEU A 253 -9.73 3.94 -12.37
C LEU A 253 -9.40 5.37 -12.79
N ASP A 254 -10.35 6.29 -12.60
CA ASP A 254 -10.18 7.70 -12.93
C ASP A 254 -9.68 8.54 -11.73
N GLU A 255 -8.92 7.88 -10.86
CA GLU A 255 -8.38 8.40 -9.60
C GLU A 255 -6.87 8.65 -9.71
N GLN A 256 -6.41 9.80 -9.21
CA GLN A 256 -4.97 10.09 -9.14
C GLN A 256 -4.29 9.35 -7.99
N VAL A 257 -5.04 9.10 -6.92
CA VAL A 257 -4.56 8.41 -5.73
C VAL A 257 -5.72 7.65 -5.08
N ILE A 258 -5.45 6.46 -4.55
CA ILE A 258 -6.43 5.66 -3.79
C ILE A 258 -5.87 5.29 -2.42
N SER A 259 -6.72 4.75 -1.56
CA SER A 259 -6.28 4.10 -0.32
C SER A 259 -6.17 2.61 -0.55
N GLN A 260 -5.19 1.97 0.09
CA GLN A 260 -5.09 0.51 0.11
C GLN A 260 -6.36 -0.15 0.65
N ALA A 261 -7.09 0.54 1.54
CA ALA A 261 -8.36 0.08 2.07
C ALA A 261 -9.45 -0.07 0.99
N ASP A 262 -9.36 0.64 -0.15
CA ASP A 262 -10.34 0.60 -1.23
C ASP A 262 -10.20 -0.64 -2.13
N ILE A 263 -9.04 -1.30 -2.09
CA ILE A 263 -8.71 -2.34 -3.06
C ILE A 263 -9.70 -3.51 -2.95
N VAL A 264 -9.95 -4.00 -1.74
CA VAL A 264 -10.88 -5.11 -1.50
C VAL A 264 -12.34 -4.79 -1.83
N PRO A 265 -12.96 -3.69 -1.35
CA PRO A 265 -14.34 -3.38 -1.73
C PRO A 265 -14.51 -3.21 -3.24
N THR A 266 -13.55 -2.53 -3.90
CA THR A 266 -13.55 -2.37 -5.36
C THR A 266 -13.42 -3.72 -6.07
N ALA A 267 -12.50 -4.59 -5.63
CA ALA A 267 -12.30 -5.92 -6.20
C ALA A 267 -13.54 -6.82 -6.05
N LEU A 268 -14.20 -6.76 -4.88
CA LEU A 268 -15.44 -7.50 -4.65
C LEU A 268 -16.58 -7.01 -5.54
N SER A 269 -16.71 -5.71 -5.74
CA SER A 269 -17.72 -5.14 -6.66
C SER A 269 -17.50 -5.61 -8.10
N LEU A 270 -16.25 -5.54 -8.58
CA LEU A 270 -15.85 -6.03 -9.90
C LEU A 270 -16.06 -7.55 -10.07
N ALA A 271 -15.98 -8.31 -8.99
CA ALA A 271 -16.27 -9.75 -8.95
C ALA A 271 -17.74 -10.10 -8.68
N GLY A 272 -18.66 -9.11 -8.70
CA GLY A 272 -20.09 -9.31 -8.44
C GLY A 272 -20.44 -9.72 -7.01
N ARG A 273 -19.55 -9.43 -6.07
CA ARG A 273 -19.62 -9.75 -4.64
C ARG A 273 -19.62 -8.50 -3.75
N GLY A 274 -19.93 -7.31 -4.28
CA GLY A 274 -19.97 -6.06 -3.51
C GLY A 274 -20.89 -6.12 -2.28
N GLY A 275 -21.98 -6.89 -2.34
CA GLY A 275 -22.87 -7.13 -1.18
C GLY A 275 -22.25 -7.91 -0.02
N SER A 276 -21.07 -8.52 -0.21
CA SER A 276 -20.31 -9.19 0.85
C SER A 276 -19.46 -8.22 1.66
N THR A 277 -19.26 -6.98 1.21
CA THR A 277 -18.49 -5.98 1.92
C THR A 277 -19.26 -5.47 3.15
N PRO A 278 -18.67 -5.52 4.36
CA PRO A 278 -19.30 -4.95 5.55
C PRO A 278 -19.50 -3.43 5.46
N VAL A 279 -20.56 -2.92 6.09
CA VAL A 279 -20.88 -1.48 6.12
C VAL A 279 -19.94 -0.61 6.98
N ASP A 280 -19.05 -1.24 7.75
CA ASP A 280 -18.12 -0.61 8.70
C ASP A 280 -16.66 -0.62 8.23
N ILE A 281 -16.39 -0.96 6.96
CA ILE A 281 -15.03 -0.85 6.42
C ILE A 281 -14.64 0.61 6.14
N SER A 282 -13.34 0.92 6.12
CA SER A 282 -12.84 2.29 5.88
C SER A 282 -12.65 2.62 4.41
N GLY A 283 -12.46 1.60 3.57
CA GLY A 283 -12.29 1.73 2.13
C GLY A 283 -13.60 1.98 1.40
N LEU A 284 -13.49 2.53 0.20
CA LEU A 284 -14.62 2.76 -0.70
C LEU A 284 -14.58 1.78 -1.87
N ASP A 285 -15.76 1.40 -2.35
CA ASP A 285 -15.90 0.80 -3.67
C ASP A 285 -15.77 1.90 -4.74
N LEU A 286 -14.64 1.90 -5.44
CA LEU A 286 -14.33 2.90 -6.47
C LEU A 286 -15.11 2.71 -7.77
N THR A 287 -15.89 1.64 -7.90
CA THR A 287 -16.81 1.47 -9.05
C THR A 287 -18.07 2.32 -8.91
N GLU A 288 -18.46 2.67 -7.68
CA GLU A 288 -19.66 3.46 -7.37
C GLU A 288 -19.32 4.83 -6.74
N ASN A 289 -18.23 4.93 -5.97
CA ASN A 289 -17.95 6.06 -5.07
C ASN A 289 -16.56 6.67 -5.33
N ALA A 290 -16.33 7.14 -6.56
CA ALA A 290 -15.14 7.93 -6.90
C ALA A 290 -15.21 9.33 -6.25
N ASP A 291 -14.19 9.70 -5.48
CA ASP A 291 -14.11 10.99 -4.77
C ASP A 291 -12.69 11.58 -4.90
N ARG A 292 -12.52 12.34 -5.98
CA ARG A 292 -11.31 13.08 -6.32
C ARG A 292 -11.06 14.19 -5.30
N GLY A 293 -10.28 13.88 -4.28
CA GLY A 293 -9.90 14.84 -3.24
C GLY A 293 -10.12 14.34 -1.82
N ARG A 294 -10.59 13.11 -1.64
CA ARG A 294 -10.65 12.50 -0.31
C ARG A 294 -9.25 12.32 0.28
N LEU A 295 -9.18 12.41 1.60
CA LEU A 295 -7.95 12.18 2.35
C LEU A 295 -7.79 10.68 2.64
N MET A 296 -6.56 10.20 2.59
CA MET A 296 -6.19 8.83 2.94
C MET A 296 -5.41 8.81 4.24
N PHE A 297 -5.73 7.84 5.09
CA PHE A 297 -5.07 7.67 6.39
C PHE A 297 -3.93 6.65 6.33
N ALA A 298 -2.85 6.93 7.04
CA ALA A 298 -1.79 5.95 7.32
C ALA A 298 -1.27 6.10 8.75
N GLU A 299 -0.93 4.98 9.39
CA GLU A 299 -0.43 4.96 10.77
C GLU A 299 0.75 3.99 10.95
N SER A 300 1.64 4.37 11.86
CA SER A 300 2.71 3.55 12.37
C SER A 300 2.68 3.52 13.89
N ARG A 301 2.55 2.32 14.47
CA ARG A 301 2.87 2.06 15.89
C ARG A 301 4.10 1.18 15.98
N GLY A 302 5.19 1.72 15.46
CA GLY A 302 6.41 1.01 15.13
C GLY A 302 7.18 0.41 16.31
N ILE A 303 8.25 -0.31 15.96
CA ILE A 303 9.19 -0.90 16.91
C ILE A 303 10.05 0.22 17.52
N GLY A 304 9.96 0.41 18.84
CA GLY A 304 10.70 1.47 19.55
C GLY A 304 9.86 2.65 20.03
N TYR A 305 8.54 2.46 20.19
CA TYR A 305 7.60 3.39 20.84
C TYR A 305 7.27 4.67 20.05
N ARG A 306 7.58 4.74 18.74
CA ARG A 306 7.08 5.84 17.91
C ARG A 306 5.62 5.58 17.53
N HIS A 307 4.79 6.58 17.73
CA HIS A 307 3.43 6.64 17.21
C HIS A 307 3.34 7.82 16.25
N GLU A 308 3.11 7.49 14.98
CA GLU A 308 2.86 8.47 13.93
C GLU A 308 1.60 8.10 13.19
N TRP A 309 0.81 9.11 12.82
CA TRP A 309 -0.33 8.96 11.93
C TRP A 309 -0.37 10.13 10.96
N SER A 310 -1.17 10.01 9.91
CA SER A 310 -1.10 10.97 8.82
C SER A 310 -2.35 10.98 7.95
N ALA A 311 -2.53 12.11 7.28
CA ALA A 311 -3.50 12.31 6.21
C ALA A 311 -2.74 12.63 4.91
N TRP A 312 -3.20 12.07 3.80
CA TRP A 312 -2.56 12.17 2.49
C TRP A 312 -3.57 12.48 1.38
N ASP A 313 -3.09 13.16 0.35
CA ASP A 313 -3.68 13.20 -0.99
C ASP A 313 -2.60 12.85 -2.05
N ALA A 314 -2.89 13.11 -3.33
CA ALA A 314 -1.94 12.82 -4.41
C ALA A 314 -0.64 13.63 -4.29
N GLU A 315 -0.73 14.87 -3.81
CA GLU A 315 0.34 15.86 -3.83
C GLU A 315 1.20 15.85 -2.56
N GLY A 316 0.70 15.29 -1.46
CA GLY A 316 1.44 15.25 -0.22
C GLY A 316 0.62 14.81 0.99
N GLY A 317 1.11 15.16 2.18
CA GLY A 317 0.46 14.79 3.42
C GLY A 317 0.97 15.54 4.64
N TYR A 318 0.18 15.45 5.71
CA TYR A 318 0.54 15.90 7.05
C TYR A 318 0.73 14.68 7.94
N ILE A 319 1.86 14.63 8.62
CA ILE A 319 2.24 13.56 9.54
C ILE A 319 2.27 14.15 10.95
N PHE A 320 1.67 13.46 11.90
CA PHE A 320 1.57 13.85 13.30
C PHE A 320 2.28 12.84 14.19
N THR A 321 2.74 13.28 15.35
CA THR A 321 3.37 12.42 16.34
C THR A 321 3.12 12.92 17.76
N GLU A 322 2.88 11.99 18.68
CA GLU A 322 2.81 12.28 20.13
C GLU A 322 4.13 12.01 20.85
N ASP A 323 5.17 11.65 20.11
CA ASP A 323 6.43 11.25 20.71
C ASP A 323 7.01 12.38 21.57
N THR A 324 7.53 12.01 22.74
CA THR A 324 8.32 12.95 23.54
C THR A 324 9.74 13.06 22.97
N VAL A 325 10.50 14.08 23.40
CA VAL A 325 11.94 14.16 23.09
C VAL A 325 12.67 12.89 23.55
N VAL A 326 12.24 12.28 24.66
CA VAL A 326 12.84 11.03 25.17
C VAL A 326 12.57 9.86 24.22
N ASP A 327 11.36 9.74 23.69
CA ASP A 327 11.01 8.66 22.76
C ASP A 327 11.76 8.80 21.44
N ARG A 328 11.93 10.04 20.96
CA ARG A 328 12.77 10.33 19.79
C ARG A 328 14.24 9.97 20.01
N LEU A 329 14.80 10.26 21.18
CA LEU A 329 16.17 9.87 21.53
C LEU A 329 16.34 8.35 21.64
N LYS A 330 15.35 7.64 22.21
CA LYS A 330 15.35 6.16 22.24
C LYS A 330 15.33 5.58 20.84
N TRP A 331 14.49 6.13 19.97
CA TRP A 331 14.41 5.72 18.58
C TRP A 331 15.75 5.97 17.86
N PHE A 332 16.37 7.12 18.05
CA PHE A 332 17.70 7.42 17.51
C PHE A 332 18.75 6.39 17.95
N TYR A 333 18.81 6.08 19.25
CA TYR A 333 19.69 5.05 19.79
C TYR A 333 19.43 3.68 19.12
N ARG A 334 18.16 3.34 18.87
CA ARG A 334 17.77 2.10 18.22
C ARG A 334 18.35 2.01 16.80
N GLN A 335 18.21 3.07 16.01
CA GLN A 335 18.74 3.12 14.64
C GLN A 335 20.26 3.00 14.58
N LEU A 336 20.95 3.49 15.61
CA LEU A 336 22.41 3.37 15.70
C LEU A 336 22.89 2.11 16.43
N GLY A 337 22.04 1.16 16.81
CA GLY A 337 22.50 -0.01 17.56
C GLY A 337 21.67 -1.27 17.35
N PRO A 338 20.56 -1.45 18.11
CA PRO A 338 19.72 -2.63 18.02
C PRO A 338 19.10 -2.94 16.65
N SER A 339 18.92 -1.95 15.77
CA SER A 339 18.34 -2.17 14.43
C SER A 339 19.20 -3.09 13.55
N CYS A 340 18.59 -3.83 12.63
CA CYS A 340 19.32 -4.58 11.60
C CYS A 340 20.05 -3.64 10.63
N SER A 341 19.50 -2.45 10.40
CA SER A 341 20.07 -1.39 9.55
C SER A 341 21.09 -0.49 10.25
N ALA A 342 21.41 -0.76 11.52
CA ALA A 342 22.37 0.04 12.28
C ALA A 342 23.78 0.12 11.64
N PRO A 343 24.33 -0.94 11.02
CA PRO A 343 25.60 -0.85 10.31
C PRO A 343 25.59 0.22 9.18
N TYR A 344 24.51 0.29 8.41
CA TYR A 344 24.31 1.29 7.37
C TYR A 344 24.16 2.70 7.98
N SER A 345 23.28 2.84 8.97
CA SER A 345 22.97 4.14 9.60
C SER A 345 24.20 4.78 10.25
N ARG A 346 25.07 3.98 10.88
CA ARG A 346 26.36 4.45 11.43
C ARG A 346 27.33 4.90 10.34
N HIS A 347 27.31 4.26 9.18
CA HIS A 347 28.16 4.62 8.06
C HIS A 347 27.72 5.95 7.43
N ASN A 348 26.41 6.21 7.39
CA ASN A 348 25.80 7.38 6.77
C ASN A 348 25.30 8.42 7.80
N LEU A 349 25.99 8.54 8.95
CA LEU A 349 25.55 9.33 10.10
C LEU A 349 25.26 10.80 9.76
N LEU A 350 26.02 11.41 8.84
CA LEU A 350 25.83 12.81 8.46
C LEU A 350 24.48 13.05 7.75
N GLU A 351 23.99 12.08 6.98
CA GLU A 351 22.66 12.14 6.34
C GLU A 351 21.53 11.89 7.34
N PHE A 352 21.85 11.25 8.47
CA PHE A 352 20.92 10.96 9.53
C PHE A 352 20.69 12.14 10.48
N LEU A 353 21.69 13.03 10.64
CA LEU A 353 21.61 14.16 11.57
C LEU A 353 20.43 15.13 11.31
N PRO A 354 20.10 15.54 10.07
CA PRO A 354 18.97 16.44 9.82
C PRO A 354 17.64 15.90 10.35
N VAL A 355 17.39 14.59 10.19
CA VAL A 355 16.15 13.93 10.67
C VAL A 355 16.05 13.94 12.19
N VAL A 356 17.19 13.90 12.88
CA VAL A 356 17.25 14.06 14.33
C VAL A 356 16.86 15.50 14.70
N PHE A 357 17.41 16.51 14.04
CA PHE A 357 17.13 17.91 14.36
C PHE A 357 15.69 18.33 14.00
N GLU A 358 15.21 17.97 12.82
CA GLU A 358 13.83 18.23 12.37
C GLU A 358 12.83 17.44 13.20
N GLY A 359 13.11 16.16 13.47
CA GLY A 359 12.24 15.29 14.27
C GLY A 359 12.14 15.72 15.73
N ILE A 360 13.17 16.33 16.33
CA ILE A 360 13.15 16.70 17.75
C ILE A 360 12.20 17.86 18.07
N LEU A 361 11.99 18.79 17.13
CA LEU A 361 11.42 20.10 17.41
C LEU A 361 9.93 20.25 17.05
N GLU A 362 9.41 19.48 16.10
CA GLU A 362 8.04 19.62 15.62
C GLU A 362 7.19 18.36 15.90
N GLY A 363 6.00 18.55 16.48
CA GLY A 363 5.01 17.47 16.69
C GLY A 363 4.24 17.08 15.42
N HIS A 364 4.57 17.70 14.29
CA HIS A 364 4.01 17.37 12.99
C HIS A 364 5.04 17.68 11.89
N ARG A 365 4.87 17.09 10.71
CA ARG A 365 5.64 17.38 9.50
C ARG A 365 4.70 17.48 8.31
N ARG A 366 4.99 18.41 7.40
CA ARG A 366 4.35 18.49 6.08
C ARG A 366 5.28 17.89 5.04
N VAL A 367 4.74 17.04 4.16
CA VAL A 367 5.47 16.48 3.03
C VAL A 367 4.74 16.81 1.74
N GLY A 368 5.48 17.26 0.73
CA GLY A 368 4.89 17.69 -0.54
C GLY A 368 4.00 18.93 -0.41
N ASN A 369 3.07 19.08 -1.36
CA ASN A 369 2.18 20.22 -1.45
C ASN A 369 0.70 19.77 -1.40
N PRO A 370 0.24 19.19 -0.27
CA PRO A 370 -1.14 18.75 -0.13
C PRO A 370 -2.13 19.89 -0.42
N ASN A 371 -3.28 19.53 -1.01
CA ASN A 371 -4.37 20.44 -1.36
C ASN A 371 -5.31 20.74 -0.17
N PHE A 372 -4.92 20.33 1.03
CA PHE A 372 -5.61 20.55 2.29
C PHE A 372 -4.63 21.16 3.30
N ASP A 373 -5.17 21.84 4.31
CA ASP A 373 -4.37 22.41 5.39
C ASP A 373 -4.23 21.46 6.59
N LYS A 374 -3.42 21.89 7.55
CA LYS A 374 -3.15 21.12 8.77
C LYS A 374 -4.41 20.86 9.60
N ALA A 375 -5.33 21.82 9.69
CA ALA A 375 -6.53 21.68 10.52
C ALA A 375 -7.50 20.67 9.90
N GLN A 376 -7.63 20.67 8.57
CA GLN A 376 -8.38 19.64 7.84
C GLN A 376 -7.77 18.25 8.06
N ALA A 377 -6.43 18.15 8.03
CA ALA A 377 -5.73 16.91 8.32
C ALA A 377 -5.96 16.41 9.76
N GLU A 378 -5.88 17.29 10.76
CA GLU A 378 -6.15 16.97 12.16
C GLU A 378 -7.59 16.48 12.36
N SER A 379 -8.57 17.18 11.78
CA SER A 379 -9.98 16.80 11.83
C SER A 379 -10.21 15.42 11.20
N PHE A 380 -9.71 15.19 9.99
CA PHE A 380 -9.85 13.91 9.31
C PHE A 380 -9.23 12.77 10.12
N CYS A 381 -8.02 12.95 10.65
CA CYS A 381 -7.41 11.93 11.49
C CYS A 381 -8.21 11.68 12.78
N ALA A 382 -8.79 12.72 13.39
CA ALA A 382 -9.67 12.56 14.55
C ALA A 382 -10.92 11.75 14.21
N ASP A 383 -11.55 12.01 13.06
CA ASP A 383 -12.72 11.26 12.57
C ASP A 383 -12.35 9.79 12.29
N VAL A 384 -11.14 9.53 11.77
CA VAL A 384 -10.59 8.17 11.62
C VAL A 384 -10.43 7.50 12.98
N PHE A 385 -9.90 8.16 14.00
CA PHE A 385 -9.78 7.53 15.32
C PHE A 385 -11.13 7.31 16.01
N ALA A 386 -12.13 8.14 15.71
CA ALA A 386 -13.48 8.02 16.24
C ALA A 386 -14.33 6.94 15.54
N GLY A 387 -13.92 6.46 14.36
CA GLY A 387 -14.72 5.57 13.52
C GLY A 387 -15.81 6.29 12.72
N GLU A 388 -15.74 7.62 12.62
CA GLU A 388 -16.80 8.48 12.06
C GLU A 388 -16.63 8.77 10.56
N VAL A 389 -15.55 8.27 9.93
CA VAL A 389 -15.22 8.52 8.51
C VAL A 389 -16.36 8.13 7.57
N ASN A 390 -17.15 7.11 7.94
CA ASN A 390 -18.34 6.71 7.21
C ASN A 390 -19.64 7.36 7.73
N GLU A 391 -19.70 7.79 8.99
CA GLU A 391 -20.94 8.35 9.57
C GLU A 391 -21.29 9.71 9.00
N GLN A 392 -20.30 10.58 8.78
CA GLN A 392 -20.52 11.89 8.15
C GLN A 392 -20.95 11.77 6.68
N ARG A 393 -20.69 10.64 6.01
CA ARG A 393 -21.04 10.38 4.60
C ARG A 393 -22.32 9.55 4.42
N ARG A 394 -22.95 9.12 5.51
CA ARG A 394 -24.26 8.44 5.53
C ARG A 394 -25.44 9.41 5.44
N GLU A 395 -25.21 10.72 5.33
CA GLU A 395 -26.26 11.64 4.89
C GLU A 395 -26.69 11.26 3.48
N ILE A 396 -27.96 10.88 3.35
CA ILE A 396 -28.57 10.47 2.09
C ILE A 396 -28.28 11.54 1.03
N THR A 397 -27.62 11.15 -0.07
CA THR A 397 -27.47 12.02 -1.24
C THR A 397 -28.84 12.50 -1.70
N ASP A 398 -28.96 13.71 -2.26
CA ASP A 398 -30.27 14.23 -2.71
C ASP A 398 -31.00 13.24 -3.65
N GLU A 399 -30.25 12.49 -4.46
CA GLU A 399 -30.77 11.40 -5.30
C GLU A 399 -31.27 10.17 -4.51
N GLY A 400 -30.54 9.77 -3.46
CA GLY A 400 -30.98 8.72 -2.53
C GLY A 400 -32.24 9.14 -1.78
N ARG A 401 -32.39 10.43 -1.49
CA ARG A 401 -33.54 11.01 -0.80
C ARG A 401 -34.75 11.00 -1.72
N GLU A 402 -34.60 11.49 -2.94
CA GLU A 402 -35.64 11.43 -3.97
C GLU A 402 -36.07 9.99 -4.29
N ARG A 403 -35.15 9.03 -4.22
CA ARG A 403 -35.47 7.60 -4.42
C ARG A 403 -36.27 7.04 -3.25
N LEU A 404 -35.91 7.39 -2.01
CA LEU A 404 -36.62 6.95 -0.81
C LEU A 404 -37.98 7.64 -0.65
N GLU A 405 -38.10 8.90 -1.04
CA GLU A 405 -39.36 9.64 -1.16
C GLU A 405 -40.27 9.01 -2.22
N ARG A 406 -39.74 8.67 -3.41
CA ARG A 406 -40.50 7.93 -4.44
C ARG A 406 -40.98 6.55 -4.00
N LEU A 407 -40.23 5.91 -3.10
CA LEU A 407 -40.57 4.60 -2.54
C LEU A 407 -41.46 4.69 -1.28
N GLY A 408 -41.78 5.90 -0.81
CA GLY A 408 -42.67 6.13 0.33
C GLY A 408 -42.05 5.85 1.70
N TYR A 409 -40.72 5.85 1.82
CA TYR A 409 -40.01 5.62 3.09
C TYR A 409 -39.71 6.90 3.87
N LEU A 410 -39.91 8.06 3.27
CA LEU A 410 -39.75 9.37 3.89
C LEU A 410 -41.08 10.11 3.82
N ASP A 411 -41.83 10.11 4.92
CA ASP A 411 -43.00 10.98 5.08
C ASP A 411 -42.52 12.41 5.37
N GLU A 412 -43.05 13.39 4.64
CA GLU A 412 -42.79 14.82 4.88
C GLU A 412 -43.19 15.19 6.33
N LEU A 413 -42.21 15.53 7.17
CA LEU A 413 -42.41 16.12 8.50
C LEU A 413 -42.50 17.64 8.43
#